data_AF-A0A7X2ML71-F1
#
_entry.id   AF-A0A7X2ML71-F1
#
_cell.length_a   1.000
_cell.length_b   1.000
_cell.length_c   1.000
_cell.angle_alpha   90.00
_cell.angle_beta   90.00
_cell.angle_gamma   90.00
#
_symmetry.space_group_name_H-M   'P 1'
#
loop_
_entity.id
_entity.type
_entity.pdbx_description
1 polymer ?
#
loop_
_entity_poly.entity_id
_entity_poly.type
_entity_poly.pdbx_seq_one_letter_code
_entity_poly.pdbx_strand_id
1 'polypeptide(L)'
;MTKIEVNAAPRRQRYAPFLLTLLLSVPAFTAQADDNSRMLNNQPQPPDVRLGPLFNAVQQAKFYPDQKTFADAVPKFDPASILADWQMQKKQRNFDLKRFVD
;
A
#
# COMPACT_ATOMS: atom_id res chain seq x y z
N MET A 1 34.08 -25.58 31.87
CA MET A 1 32.74 -25.66 32.51
C MET A 1 31.82 -26.45 31.61
N THR A 2 31.38 -27.58 32.13
CA THR A 2 30.67 -28.69 31.48
C THR A 2 29.19 -28.36 31.27
N LYS A 3 28.57 -28.82 30.17
CA LYS A 3 27.49 -29.81 30.26
C LYS A 3 27.20 -30.48 28.92
N ILE A 4 27.23 -31.80 28.97
CA ILE A 4 27.00 -32.78 27.93
C ILE A 4 25.49 -33.08 27.94
N GLU A 5 24.87 -33.30 26.79
CA GLU A 5 23.78 -34.29 26.72
C GLU A 5 23.87 -35.06 25.39
N VAL A 6 23.86 -36.38 25.56
CA VAL A 6 23.95 -37.42 24.54
C VAL A 6 22.53 -37.96 24.36
N ASN A 7 22.13 -38.35 23.15
CA ASN A 7 21.83 -39.77 22.84
C ASN A 7 20.78 -39.98 21.73
N ALA A 8 21.05 -41.06 20.99
CA ALA A 8 20.17 -41.97 20.28
C ALA A 8 19.62 -41.59 18.89
N ALA A 9 20.22 -42.26 17.90
CA ALA A 9 19.82 -42.36 16.49
C ALA A 9 18.71 -43.45 16.28
N PRO A 10 18.59 -44.07 15.09
CA PRO A 10 17.68 -43.72 14.01
C PRO A 10 16.61 -44.80 13.76
N ARG A 11 15.54 -44.50 13.01
CA ARG A 11 14.73 -45.55 12.39
C ARG A 11 14.51 -45.28 10.91
N ARG A 12 15.24 -46.06 10.11
CA ARG A 12 15.04 -46.23 8.67
C ARG A 12 13.74 -47.01 8.48
N GLN A 13 12.76 -46.42 7.81
CA GLN A 13 11.57 -47.15 7.34
C GLN A 13 11.66 -47.31 5.82
N ARG A 14 11.72 -48.56 5.39
CA ARG A 14 11.86 -49.01 3.99
C ARG A 14 10.51 -49.50 3.46
N TYR A 15 10.43 -49.52 2.11
CA TYR A 15 9.44 -50.20 1.24
C TYR A 15 8.11 -49.43 1.07
N ALA A 16 7.50 -49.30 -0.11
CA ALA A 16 7.73 -49.88 -1.44
C ALA A 16 6.87 -49.11 -2.49
N PRO A 17 7.05 -49.37 -3.80
CA PRO A 17 6.71 -48.48 -4.92
C PRO A 17 5.35 -48.75 -5.60
N PHE A 18 5.07 -47.93 -6.62
CA PHE A 18 4.04 -48.08 -7.68
C PHE A 18 2.58 -47.84 -7.29
N LEU A 19 2.04 -46.68 -7.69
CA LEU A 19 0.77 -46.64 -8.43
C LEU A 19 0.88 -45.68 -9.63
N LEU A 20 0.46 -46.22 -10.75
CA LEU A 20 0.46 -45.75 -12.13
C LEU A 20 -0.83 -44.96 -12.43
N THR A 21 -0.80 -44.12 -13.49
CA THR A 21 -1.93 -43.46 -14.20
C THR A 21 -2.55 -42.24 -13.48
N LEU A 22 -2.87 -41.10 -14.12
CA LEU A 22 -3.29 -40.83 -15.50
C LEU A 22 -2.98 -39.35 -15.85
N LEU A 23 -2.33 -39.09 -16.99
CA LEU A 23 -2.13 -37.76 -17.58
C LEU A 23 -3.47 -37.21 -18.09
N LEU A 24 -4.13 -36.32 -17.34
CA LEU A 24 -5.12 -35.40 -17.90
C LEU A 24 -4.39 -34.12 -18.32
N SER A 25 -4.08 -34.00 -19.61
CA SER A 25 -3.60 -32.76 -20.20
C SER A 25 -4.78 -31.80 -20.31
N VAL A 26 -4.93 -30.91 -19.33
CA VAL A 26 -5.87 -29.79 -19.40
C VAL A 26 -5.23 -28.75 -20.32
N PRO A 27 -5.84 -28.35 -21.44
CA PRO A 27 -5.39 -27.16 -22.14
C PRO A 27 -5.71 -25.99 -21.23
N ALA A 28 -4.69 -25.45 -20.56
CA ALA A 28 -4.79 -24.19 -19.88
C ALA A 28 -5.02 -23.12 -20.96
N PHE A 29 -6.29 -22.79 -21.22
CA PHE A 29 -6.65 -21.53 -21.84
C PHE A 29 -6.26 -20.41 -20.86
N THR A 30 -4.99 -20.04 -20.83
CA THR A 30 -4.53 -18.80 -20.22
C THR A 30 -4.75 -17.68 -21.23
N ALA A 31 -6.00 -17.27 -21.41
CA ALA A 31 -6.33 -16.08 -22.19
C ALA A 31 -6.94 -15.02 -21.28
N GLN A 32 -6.14 -13.97 -21.06
CA GLN A 32 -6.51 -12.65 -20.54
C GLN A 32 -6.98 -12.54 -19.09
N ALA A 33 -6.01 -12.23 -18.21
CA ALA A 33 -6.25 -11.53 -16.95
C ALA A 33 -5.47 -10.20 -16.82
N ASP A 34 -4.77 -9.76 -17.86
CA ASP A 34 -3.87 -8.58 -17.78
C ASP A 34 -4.55 -7.22 -18.02
N ASP A 35 -5.70 -7.20 -18.70
CA ASP A 35 -6.36 -5.94 -19.10
C ASP A 35 -7.03 -5.22 -17.90
N ASN A 36 -7.67 -6.00 -17.01
CA ASN A 36 -8.31 -5.47 -15.80
C ASN A 36 -7.31 -4.78 -14.86
N SER A 37 -6.08 -5.29 -14.79
CA SER A 37 -4.98 -4.76 -13.96
C SER A 37 -4.59 -3.34 -14.39
N ARG A 38 -4.60 -3.07 -15.71
CA ARG A 38 -4.23 -1.76 -16.26
C ARG A 38 -5.32 -0.71 -16.04
N MET A 39 -6.59 -1.10 -16.11
CA MET A 39 -7.70 -0.18 -15.86
C MET A 39 -7.81 0.21 -14.37
N LEU A 40 -7.50 -0.70 -13.44
CA LEU A 40 -7.51 -0.39 -12.00
C LEU A 40 -6.37 0.57 -11.61
N ASN A 41 -5.20 0.48 -12.26
CA ASN A 41 -4.03 1.31 -11.92
C ASN A 41 -4.09 2.75 -12.45
N ASN A 42 -4.93 3.03 -13.46
CA ASN A 42 -5.08 4.37 -14.02
C ASN A 42 -6.17 5.21 -13.32
N GLN A 43 -6.75 4.71 -12.24
CA GLN A 43 -7.75 5.47 -11.49
C GLN A 43 -7.07 6.63 -10.75
N PRO A 44 -7.57 7.87 -10.87
CA PRO A 44 -7.02 9.02 -10.14
C PRO A 44 -6.96 8.68 -8.65
N GLN A 45 -5.76 8.74 -8.07
CA GLN A 45 -5.59 8.44 -6.65
C GLN A 45 -6.52 9.34 -5.84
N PRO A 46 -7.29 8.78 -4.88
CA PRO A 46 -8.18 9.57 -4.05
C PRO A 46 -7.38 10.67 -3.33
N PRO A 47 -7.98 11.84 -3.08
CA PRO A 47 -7.29 13.00 -2.51
C PRO A 47 -6.61 12.66 -1.17
N ASP A 48 -7.22 11.78 -0.38
CA ASP A 48 -6.68 11.25 0.88
C ASP A 48 -5.34 10.53 0.68
N VAL A 49 -5.14 9.84 -0.45
CA VAL A 49 -3.86 9.18 -0.77
C VAL A 49 -2.87 10.18 -1.34
N ARG A 50 -3.35 11.21 -2.05
CA ARG A 50 -2.51 12.19 -2.73
C ARG A 50 -1.93 13.25 -1.79
N LEU A 51 -2.71 13.68 -0.80
CA LEU A 51 -2.36 14.72 0.18
C LEU A 51 -2.26 14.18 1.61
N GLY A 52 -2.65 12.92 1.86
CA GLY A 52 -2.39 12.17 3.09
C GLY A 52 -2.50 12.98 4.39
N PRO A 53 -1.38 13.20 5.10
CA PRO A 53 -1.39 13.89 6.38
C PRO A 53 -1.79 15.37 6.30
N LEU A 54 -1.56 16.04 5.17
CA LEU A 54 -2.03 17.42 4.95
C LEU A 54 -3.56 17.45 4.83
N PHE A 55 -4.15 16.49 4.13
CA PHE A 55 -5.61 16.38 4.01
C PHE A 55 -6.27 16.25 5.38
N ASN A 56 -5.77 15.34 6.22
CA ASN A 56 -6.28 15.16 7.58
C ASN A 56 -6.17 16.44 8.43
N ALA A 57 -5.07 17.18 8.32
CA ALA A 57 -4.88 18.43 9.06
C ALA A 57 -5.91 19.49 8.65
N VAL A 58 -6.22 19.60 7.35
CA VAL A 58 -7.22 20.53 6.82
C VAL A 58 -8.63 20.16 7.27
N GLN A 59 -8.98 18.88 7.21
CA GLN A 59 -10.30 18.41 7.65
C GLN A 59 -10.50 18.62 9.17
N GLN A 60 -9.45 18.41 9.98
CA GLN A 60 -9.49 18.65 11.42
C GLN A 60 -9.64 20.14 11.77
N ALA A 61 -9.03 21.02 10.97
CA ALA A 61 -9.09 22.45 11.19
C ALA A 61 -10.43 23.08 10.77
N LYS A 62 -11.29 22.33 10.05
CA LYS A 62 -12.64 22.75 9.63
C LYS A 62 -12.67 24.12 8.96
N PHE A 63 -11.72 24.38 8.05
CA PHE A 63 -11.64 25.66 7.34
C PHE A 63 -12.78 25.88 6.35
N TYR A 64 -13.36 24.80 5.83
CA TYR A 64 -14.46 24.84 4.88
C TYR A 64 -15.77 24.42 5.56
N PRO A 65 -16.90 25.03 5.18
CA PRO A 65 -18.22 24.63 5.69
C PRO A 65 -18.58 23.19 5.34
N ASP A 66 -17.99 22.66 4.27
CA ASP A 66 -18.27 21.35 3.69
C ASP A 66 -16.98 20.53 3.57
N GLN A 67 -17.06 19.25 3.90
CA GLN A 67 -15.90 18.34 3.92
C GLN A 67 -15.38 17.96 2.53
N LYS A 68 -16.14 18.26 1.48
CA LYS A 68 -15.81 17.90 0.09
C LYS A 68 -15.04 19.01 -0.64
N THR A 69 -15.11 20.24 -0.16
CA THR A 69 -14.53 21.43 -0.81
C THR A 69 -13.01 21.32 -0.98
N PHE A 70 -12.30 20.81 0.03
CA PHE A 70 -10.86 20.57 -0.10
C PHE A 70 -10.54 19.32 -0.93
N ALA A 71 -11.38 18.28 -0.87
CA ALA A 71 -11.19 17.05 -1.64
C ALA A 71 -11.33 17.28 -3.16
N ASP A 72 -12.18 18.24 -3.55
CA ASP A 72 -12.40 18.64 -4.94
C ASP A 72 -11.46 19.76 -5.40
N ALA A 73 -10.61 20.29 -4.52
CA ALA A 73 -9.66 21.34 -4.88
C ALA A 73 -8.57 20.80 -5.82
N VAL A 74 -8.28 21.55 -6.89
CA VAL A 74 -7.18 21.25 -7.79
C VAL A 74 -5.92 21.94 -7.25
N PRO A 75 -4.87 21.18 -6.86
CA PRO A 75 -3.65 21.77 -6.33
C PRO A 75 -2.95 22.60 -7.41
N LYS A 76 -2.46 23.79 -7.02
CA LYS A 76 -1.73 24.72 -7.92
C LYS A 76 -0.36 24.16 -8.35
N PHE A 77 0.20 23.27 -7.54
CA PHE A 77 1.51 22.66 -7.73
C PHE A 77 1.42 21.14 -7.62
N ASP A 78 2.52 20.46 -7.95
CA ASP A 78 2.60 19.02 -7.78
C ASP A 78 2.33 18.61 -6.30
N PRO A 79 1.44 17.64 -6.04
CA PRO A 79 1.09 17.21 -4.70
C PRO A 79 2.28 16.80 -3.82
N ALA A 80 3.32 16.18 -4.40
CA ALA A 80 4.50 15.79 -3.63
C ALA A 80 5.33 17.02 -3.22
N SER A 81 5.38 18.05 -4.07
CA SER A 81 6.03 19.32 -3.74
C SER A 81 5.30 20.05 -2.61
N ILE A 82 3.97 20.13 -2.69
CA ILE A 82 3.13 20.71 -1.63
C ILE A 82 3.35 19.97 -0.30
N LEU A 83 3.43 18.64 -0.32
CA LEU A 83 3.68 17.85 0.88
C LEU A 83 5.05 18.11 1.48
N ALA A 84 6.10 18.20 0.65
CA ALA A 84 7.44 18.52 1.11
C ALA A 84 7.49 19.90 1.78
N ASP A 85 6.92 20.91 1.12
CA ASP A 85 6.83 22.27 1.64
C ASP A 85 6.06 22.32 2.95
N TRP A 86 4.91 21.65 3.01
CA TRP A 86 4.11 21.55 4.23
C TRP A 86 4.90 20.91 5.38
N GLN A 87 5.63 19.83 5.11
CA GLN A 87 6.43 19.14 6.13
C GLN A 87 7.55 20.01 6.69
N MET A 88 8.16 20.85 5.85
CA MET A 88 9.20 21.81 6.25
C MET A 88 8.63 22.99 7.04
N GLN A 89 7.45 23.47 6.66
CA GLN A 89 6.84 24.66 7.23
C GLN A 89 6.02 24.37 8.49
N LYS A 90 5.37 23.21 8.63
CA LYS A 90 4.43 22.91 9.73
C LYS A 90 5.04 22.99 11.14
N LYS A 91 6.36 22.93 11.27
CA LYS A 91 7.09 23.05 12.55
C LYS A 91 7.52 24.48 12.87
N GLN A 92 7.32 25.42 11.95
CA GLN A 92 7.68 26.82 12.12
C GLN A 92 6.68 27.51 13.05
N ARG A 93 7.18 28.40 13.92
CA ARG A 93 6.35 29.06 14.95
C ARG A 93 5.23 29.93 14.38
N ASN A 94 5.43 30.46 13.17
CA ASN A 94 4.49 31.34 12.48
C ASN A 94 3.74 30.62 11.35
N PHE A 95 3.72 29.29 11.37
CA PHE A 95 3.01 28.52 10.35
C PHE A 95 1.49 28.66 10.52
N ASP A 96 0.82 28.97 9.42
CA ASP A 96 -0.64 29.05 9.34
C ASP A 96 -1.12 28.09 8.26
N LEU A 97 -1.82 27.04 8.69
CA LEU A 97 -2.33 26.01 7.79
C LEU A 97 -3.40 26.56 6.83
N LYS A 98 -4.21 27.54 7.25
CA LYS A 98 -5.24 28.14 6.40
C LYS A 98 -4.58 28.92 5.26
N ARG A 99 -3.54 29.71 5.58
CA ARG A 99 -2.78 30.44 4.56
C ARG A 99 -2.02 29.54 3.61
N PHE A 100 -1.61 28.37 4.08
CA PHE A 100 -0.90 27.40 3.26
C PHE A 100 -1.80 26.74 2.20
N VAL A 101 -3.09 26.55 2.47
CA VAL A 101 -4.03 25.84 1.58
C VAL A 101 -4.90 26.74 0.70
N ASP A 102 -4.76 28.06 0.83
CA ASP A 102 -5.47 29.09 0.05
C ASP A 102 -4.83 29.33 -1.34
#